data_AF-A0A836RC38-F1
#
_entry.id   AF-A0A836RC38-F1
#
_cell.length_a   1.000
_cell.length_b   1.000
_cell.length_c   1.000
_cell.angle_alpha   90.00
_cell.angle_beta   90.00
_cell.angle_gamma   90.00
#
_symmetry.space_group_name_H-M   'P 1'
#
loop_
_entity.id
_entity.type
_entity.pdbx_description
1 polymer ?
#
loop_
_entity_poly.entity_id
_entity_poly.type
_entity_poly.pdbx_seq_one_letter_code
_entity_poly.pdbx_strand_id
1 'polypeptide(L)'
;MQNRSFWPWLGAVSIAAACLASTGVAPPRPETAEKLMRDGNFKDAYQQFRRLALDPNADKTQVGDSLRRGVDCLNRLGRTDETDAFREKVIEVHSSNWRLLQAAAQSYMQGPHFGYIVAGEFHRGGKRGGGRYVDVFQRDRVRALQLMAQALPLVRKEPD
;
A
#
# COMPACT_ATOMS: atom_id res chain seq x y z
N MET A 1 -6.63 -9.82 -82.58
CA MET A 1 -8.07 -9.95 -82.28
C MET A 1 -8.21 -10.23 -80.78
N GLN A 2 -8.97 -9.37 -80.09
CA GLN A 2 -9.83 -9.60 -78.90
C GLN A 2 -9.60 -10.89 -78.08
N ASN A 3 -9.73 -10.96 -76.76
CA ASN A 3 -10.09 -10.08 -75.66
C ASN A 3 -10.11 -11.03 -74.43
N ARG A 4 -9.89 -10.53 -73.21
CA ARG A 4 -10.34 -11.02 -71.88
C ARG A 4 -9.26 -10.80 -70.80
N SER A 5 -9.25 -9.68 -70.09
CA SER A 5 -10.11 -9.34 -68.93
C SER A 5 -9.96 -10.31 -67.75
N PHE A 6 -9.07 -9.98 -66.80
CA PHE A 6 -9.17 -10.47 -65.43
C PHE A 6 -8.62 -9.39 -64.47
N TRP A 7 -9.50 -8.93 -63.58
CA TRP A 7 -9.27 -7.96 -62.51
C TRP A 7 -9.49 -8.70 -61.17
N PRO A 8 -8.62 -8.52 -60.15
CA PRO A 8 -9.11 -8.20 -58.79
C PRO A 8 -8.22 -7.07 -58.19
N TRP A 9 -8.71 -5.87 -57.87
CA TRP A 9 -9.51 -5.41 -56.72
C TRP A 9 -8.83 -5.71 -55.37
N LEU A 10 -8.36 -4.61 -54.76
CA LEU A 10 -8.17 -4.30 -53.34
C LEU A 10 -7.07 -4.99 -52.52
N GLY A 11 -6.20 -4.13 -52.00
CA GLY A 11 -5.43 -4.34 -50.78
C GLY A 11 -4.98 -2.99 -50.21
N ALA A 12 -5.92 -2.18 -49.75
CA ALA A 12 -5.62 -0.95 -49.03
C ALA A 12 -4.91 -1.29 -47.71
N VAL A 13 -3.64 -0.93 -47.60
CA VAL A 13 -2.88 -1.05 -46.35
C VAL A 13 -3.28 0.13 -45.46
N SER A 14 -4.29 -0.08 -44.63
CA SER A 14 -4.60 0.81 -43.52
C SER A 14 -3.58 0.59 -42.40
N ILE A 15 -2.62 1.49 -42.26
CA ILE A 15 -1.79 1.59 -41.06
C ILE A 15 -2.69 2.14 -39.95
N ALA A 16 -3.26 1.26 -39.14
CA ALA A 16 -3.90 1.63 -37.89
C ALA A 16 -2.80 2.06 -36.91
N ALA A 17 -2.64 3.37 -36.73
CA ALA A 17 -1.81 3.91 -35.65
C ALA A 17 -2.45 3.53 -34.31
N ALA A 18 -1.88 2.52 -33.66
CA ALA A 18 -2.24 2.15 -32.31
C ALA A 18 -1.78 3.26 -31.36
N CYS A 19 -2.72 4.13 -30.95
CA CYS A 19 -2.54 5.02 -29.82
C CYS A 19 -2.37 4.16 -28.55
N LEU A 20 -1.12 3.86 -28.19
CA LEU A 20 -0.76 3.41 -26.85
C LEU A 20 -1.06 4.56 -25.88
N ALA A 21 -2.29 4.58 -25.35
CA ALA A 21 -2.61 5.37 -24.19
C ALA A 21 -1.72 4.88 -23.05
N SER A 22 -0.68 5.66 -22.73
CA SER A 22 0.06 5.46 -21.50
C SER A 22 -0.94 5.68 -20.35
N THR A 23 -1.35 4.59 -19.70
CA THR A 23 -1.97 4.67 -18.37
C THR A 23 -0.88 5.06 -17.37
N GLY A 24 -0.26 6.21 -17.58
CA GLY A 24 0.91 6.68 -16.87
C GLY A 24 0.50 7.34 -15.57
N VAL A 25 0.09 6.54 -14.59
CA VAL A 25 0.08 7.04 -13.21
C VAL A 25 1.54 7.30 -12.85
N ALA A 26 1.93 8.58 -12.78
CA ALA A 26 3.28 9.00 -12.46
C ALA A 26 3.87 8.19 -11.29
N PRO A 27 5.18 7.86 -11.32
CA PRO A 27 5.81 7.13 -10.23
C PRO A 27 5.61 7.89 -8.93
N PRO A 28 5.37 7.19 -7.81
CA PRO A 28 5.12 7.86 -6.56
C PRO A 28 6.37 8.60 -6.10
N ARG A 29 6.20 9.80 -5.54
CA ARG A 29 7.30 10.63 -5.03
C ARG A 29 7.00 11.03 -3.59
N PRO A 30 7.94 10.81 -2.65
CA PRO A 30 7.74 11.20 -1.25
C PRO A 30 7.31 12.66 -1.08
N GLU A 31 8.00 13.59 -1.74
CA GLU A 31 7.68 15.03 -1.66
C GLU A 31 6.26 15.37 -2.13
N THR A 32 5.78 14.69 -3.18
CA THR A 32 4.41 14.86 -3.68
C THR A 32 3.40 14.34 -2.67
N ALA A 33 3.65 13.17 -2.07
CA ALA A 33 2.80 12.59 -1.04
C ALA A 33 2.70 13.50 0.19
N GLU A 34 3.83 14.06 0.62
CA GLU A 34 3.88 14.99 1.74
C GLU A 34 3.14 16.30 1.44
N LYS A 35 3.30 16.85 0.24
CA LYS A 35 2.57 18.05 -0.16
C LYS A 35 1.06 17.80 -0.12
N LEU A 36 0.59 16.70 -0.72
CA LEU A 36 -0.83 16.33 -0.67
C LEU A 36 -1.34 16.20 0.77
N MET A 37 -0.55 15.60 1.66
CA MET A 37 -0.90 15.47 3.07
C MET A 37 -0.97 16.83 3.79
N ARG A 38 -0.02 17.74 3.52
CA ARG A 38 -0.04 19.13 4.05
C ARG A 38 -1.24 19.92 3.55
N ASP A 39 -1.61 19.73 2.29
CA ASP A 39 -2.76 20.39 1.66
C ASP A 39 -4.11 19.79 2.09
N GLY A 40 -4.12 18.78 2.97
CA GLY A 40 -5.35 18.12 3.44
C GLY A 40 -5.92 17.06 2.48
N ASN A 41 -5.24 16.78 1.36
CA ASN A 41 -5.63 15.81 0.36
C ASN A 41 -5.24 14.38 0.79
N PHE A 42 -5.77 13.91 1.93
CA PHE A 42 -5.37 12.64 2.56
C PHE A 42 -5.63 11.41 1.70
N LYS A 43 -6.66 11.45 0.84
CA LYS A 43 -6.96 10.32 -0.07
C LYS A 43 -5.82 10.12 -1.07
N ASP A 44 -5.40 11.18 -1.74
CA ASP A 44 -4.35 11.12 -2.75
C ASP A 44 -2.98 10.90 -2.10
N ALA A 45 -2.73 11.55 -0.95
CA ALA A 45 -1.55 11.30 -0.14
C ALA A 45 -1.42 9.83 0.26
N TYR A 46 -2.51 9.20 0.74
CA TYR A 46 -2.54 7.78 1.06
C TYR A 46 -2.18 6.91 -0.13
N GLN A 47 -2.73 7.19 -1.32
CA GLN A 47 -2.40 6.39 -2.50
C GLN A 47 -0.91 6.48 -2.86
N GLN A 48 -0.30 7.65 -2.70
CA GLN A 48 1.14 7.81 -2.91
C GLN A 48 1.96 7.07 -1.85
N PHE A 49 1.68 7.27 -0.55
CA PHE A 49 2.39 6.58 0.53
C PHE A 49 2.22 5.06 0.46
N ARG A 50 1.03 4.58 0.10
CA ARG A 50 0.78 3.15 -0.11
C ARG A 50 1.65 2.59 -1.22
N ARG A 51 1.79 3.30 -2.36
CA ARG A 51 2.67 2.85 -3.44
C ARG A 51 4.14 2.87 -3.03
N LEU A 52 4.59 3.90 -2.30
CA LEU A 52 5.96 3.98 -1.77
C LEU A 52 6.26 2.84 -0.80
N ALA A 53 5.34 2.54 0.11
CA ALA A 53 5.51 1.49 1.12
C ALA A 53 5.37 0.06 0.58
N LEU A 54 4.77 -0.12 -0.61
CA LEU A 54 4.57 -1.43 -1.24
C LEU A 54 5.51 -1.69 -2.42
N ASP A 55 6.40 -0.76 -2.75
CA ASP A 55 7.41 -0.95 -3.79
C ASP A 55 8.55 -1.82 -3.23
N PRO A 56 8.77 -3.04 -3.72
CA PRO A 56 9.85 -3.91 -3.24
C PRO A 56 11.25 -3.29 -3.34
N ASN A 57 11.43 -2.31 -4.21
CA ASN A 57 12.69 -1.62 -4.46
C ASN A 57 12.80 -0.27 -3.72
N ALA A 58 11.83 0.07 -2.85
CA ALA A 58 11.87 1.29 -2.07
C ALA A 58 13.13 1.38 -1.19
N ASP A 59 13.60 2.61 -0.96
CA ASP A 59 14.66 2.87 0.01
C ASP A 59 14.24 2.31 1.38
N LYS A 60 15.03 1.34 1.87
CA LYS A 60 14.79 0.63 3.13
C LYS A 60 14.67 1.58 4.32
N THR A 61 15.31 2.75 4.28
CA THR A 61 15.24 3.75 5.36
C THR A 61 13.93 4.56 5.35
N GLN A 62 13.23 4.62 4.20
CA GLN A 62 12.03 5.43 4.00
C GLN A 62 10.72 4.64 4.08
N VAL A 63 10.76 3.31 3.93
CA VAL A 63 9.55 2.46 3.97
C VAL A 63 8.78 2.63 5.30
N GLY A 64 9.49 2.69 6.43
CA GLY A 64 8.86 2.87 7.75
C GLY A 64 8.10 4.20 7.86
N ASP A 65 8.67 5.28 7.32
CA ASP A 65 8.00 6.59 7.29
C ASP A 65 6.78 6.59 6.37
N SER A 66 6.91 5.94 5.20
CA SER A 66 5.80 5.78 4.24
C SER A 66 4.64 4.98 4.86
N LEU A 67 4.94 3.90 5.58
CA LEU A 67 3.95 3.14 6.34
C LEU A 67 3.23 4.03 7.36
N ARG A 68 4.00 4.73 8.22
CA ARG A 68 3.44 5.58 9.27
C ARG A 68 2.51 6.65 8.71
N ARG A 69 2.95 7.37 7.67
CA ARG A 69 2.13 8.43 7.03
C ARG A 69 0.92 7.87 6.30
N GLY A 70 1.03 6.68 5.70
CA GLY A 70 -0.11 5.97 5.13
C GLY A 70 -1.17 5.64 6.19
N VAL A 71 -0.75 5.16 7.36
CA VAL A 71 -1.64 4.92 8.51
C VAL A 71 -2.27 6.22 9.01
N ASP A 72 -1.49 7.30 9.13
CA ASP A 72 -2.01 8.62 9.53
C ASP A 72 -3.10 9.12 8.55
N CYS A 73 -2.89 8.93 7.24
CA CYS A 73 -3.89 9.28 6.24
C CYS A 73 -5.17 8.44 6.38
N LEU A 74 -5.06 7.13 6.62
CA LEU A 74 -6.22 6.26 6.86
C LEU A 74 -7.02 6.72 8.09
N ASN A 75 -6.34 7.08 9.18
CA ASN A 75 -6.98 7.60 10.38
C ASN A 75 -7.74 8.90 10.10
N ARG A 76 -7.15 9.84 9.36
CA ARG A 76 -7.81 11.11 8.98
C ARG A 76 -9.00 10.92 8.04
N LEU A 77 -8.98 9.86 7.23
CA LEU A 77 -10.09 9.49 6.34
C LEU A 77 -11.19 8.69 7.05
N GLY A 78 -11.02 8.33 8.33
CA GLY A 78 -11.95 7.45 9.04
C GLY A 78 -11.96 6.02 8.50
N ARG A 79 -10.85 5.57 7.90
CA ARG A 79 -10.65 4.25 7.25
C ARG A 79 -9.69 3.37 8.05
N THR A 80 -9.78 3.42 9.37
CA THR A 80 -8.89 2.68 10.28
C THR A 80 -9.03 1.16 10.13
N ASP A 81 -10.15 0.69 9.62
CA ASP A 81 -10.40 -0.71 9.28
C ASP A 81 -9.44 -1.24 8.21
N GLU A 82 -8.89 -0.37 7.35
CA GLU A 82 -7.90 -0.73 6.34
C GLU A 82 -6.45 -0.79 6.87
N THR A 83 -6.20 -0.28 8.09
CA THR A 83 -4.84 -0.14 8.65
C THR A 83 -4.13 -1.47 8.78
N ASP A 84 -4.80 -2.51 9.29
CA ASP A 84 -4.15 -3.81 9.54
C ASP A 84 -3.78 -4.50 8.22
N ALA A 85 -4.66 -4.46 7.22
CA ALA A 85 -4.39 -5.03 5.89
C ALA A 85 -3.24 -4.30 5.18
N PHE A 86 -3.22 -2.96 5.24
CA PHE A 86 -2.12 -2.18 4.69
C PHE A 86 -0.79 -2.51 5.37
N ARG A 87 -0.77 -2.50 6.71
CA ARG A 87 0.42 -2.77 7.51
C ARG A 87 1.00 -4.15 7.24
N GLU A 88 0.17 -5.19 7.26
CA GLU A 88 0.64 -6.57 7.03
C GLU A 88 1.14 -6.77 5.59
N LYS A 89 0.54 -6.11 4.60
CA LYS A 89 1.05 -6.16 3.23
C LYS A 89 2.43 -5.52 3.09
N VAL A 90 2.67 -4.39 3.78
CA VAL A 90 4.00 -3.74 3.80
C VAL A 90 5.04 -4.62 4.51
N ILE A 91 4.66 -5.26 5.63
CA ILE A 91 5.51 -6.23 6.34
C ILE A 91 5.89 -7.41 5.43
N GLU A 92 4.94 -7.95 4.67
CA GLU A 92 5.17 -9.05 3.73
C GLU A 92 6.23 -8.66 2.68
N VAL A 93 6.09 -7.48 2.06
CA VAL A 93 6.98 -7.00 1.00
C VAL A 93 8.41 -6.76 1.51
N HIS A 94 8.58 -6.20 2.71
CA HIS A 94 9.92 -5.90 3.26
C HIS A 94 10.22 -6.63 4.57
N SER A 95 9.89 -7.92 4.63
CA SER A 95 10.11 -8.80 5.79
C SER A 95 11.58 -8.94 6.22
N SER A 96 12.53 -8.54 5.37
CA SER A 96 13.97 -8.50 5.63
C SER A 96 14.51 -7.11 5.99
N ASN A 97 13.65 -6.10 6.09
CA ASN A 97 14.01 -4.75 6.49
C ASN A 97 13.71 -4.52 7.97
N TRP A 98 14.73 -4.63 8.84
CA TRP A 98 14.54 -4.48 10.28
C TRP A 98 13.98 -3.11 10.68
N ARG A 99 14.33 -2.04 9.95
CA ARG A 99 13.81 -0.67 10.20
C ARG A 99 12.30 -0.62 9.95
N LEU A 100 11.83 -1.29 8.90
CA LEU A 100 10.39 -1.44 8.69
C LEU A 100 9.76 -2.25 9.82
N LEU A 101 10.32 -3.42 10.17
CA LEU A 101 9.74 -4.28 11.21
C LEU A 101 9.58 -3.53 12.53
N GLN A 102 10.57 -2.70 12.90
CA GLN A 102 10.50 -1.81 14.05
C GLN A 102 9.38 -0.77 13.91
N ALA A 103 9.32 -0.05 12.77
CA ALA A 103 8.27 0.94 12.53
C ALA A 103 6.86 0.31 12.54
N ALA A 104 6.70 -0.88 11.98
CA ALA A 104 5.46 -1.64 11.98
C ALA A 104 5.08 -2.10 13.40
N ALA A 105 6.03 -2.60 14.18
CA ALA A 105 5.81 -2.95 15.59
C ALA A 105 5.36 -1.74 16.42
N GLN A 106 6.01 -0.59 16.24
CA GLN A 106 5.59 0.66 16.88
C GLN A 106 4.17 1.06 16.46
N SER A 107 3.85 0.93 15.17
CA SER A 107 2.51 1.25 14.67
C SER A 107 1.42 0.31 15.20
N TYR A 108 1.74 -0.91 15.64
CA TYR A 108 0.79 -1.78 16.35
C TYR A 108 0.48 -1.28 17.75
N MET A 109 1.45 -0.66 18.41
CA MET A 109 1.31 -0.06 19.74
C MET A 109 0.69 1.34 19.70
N GLN A 110 0.40 1.84 18.49
CA GLN A 110 -0.14 3.16 18.24
C GLN A 110 -1.51 3.02 17.56
N GLY A 111 -2.47 3.84 17.99
CA GLY A 111 -3.83 3.85 17.43
C GLY A 111 -4.83 2.97 18.20
N PRO A 112 -6.02 2.73 17.63
CA PRO A 112 -7.10 2.06 18.36
C PRO A 112 -6.82 0.58 18.60
N HIS A 113 -6.82 0.15 19.87
CA HIS A 113 -6.70 -1.26 20.26
C HIS A 113 -8.05 -1.98 20.40
N PHE A 114 -9.03 -1.56 19.62
CA PHE A 114 -10.35 -2.16 19.57
C PHE A 114 -10.84 -2.25 18.13
N GLY A 115 -11.84 -3.09 17.93
CA GLY A 115 -12.49 -3.26 16.64
C GLY A 115 -13.76 -4.07 16.75
N TYR A 116 -14.27 -4.52 15.62
CA TYR A 116 -15.49 -5.31 15.53
C TYR A 116 -15.27 -6.53 14.62
N ILE A 117 -16.10 -7.55 14.77
CA ILE A 117 -16.01 -8.78 13.96
C ILE A 117 -17.23 -8.92 13.06
N VAL A 118 -17.00 -9.15 11.76
CA VAL A 118 -18.03 -9.45 10.75
C VAL A 118 -17.64 -10.74 10.03
N ALA A 119 -18.51 -11.73 9.99
CA ALA A 119 -18.26 -13.02 9.32
C ALA A 119 -16.93 -13.70 9.71
N GLY A 120 -16.47 -13.50 10.96
CA GLY A 120 -15.20 -14.05 11.47
C GLY A 120 -13.97 -13.17 11.22
N GLU A 121 -14.11 -12.09 10.46
CA GLU A 121 -13.03 -11.14 10.16
C GLU A 121 -13.03 -9.97 11.13
N PHE A 122 -11.84 -9.58 11.59
CA PHE A 122 -11.65 -8.43 12.45
C PHE A 122 -11.45 -7.16 11.63
N HIS A 123 -12.13 -6.09 12.02
CA HIS A 123 -11.95 -4.74 11.48
C HIS A 123 -11.58 -3.79 12.61
N ARG A 124 -10.48 -3.06 12.46
CA ARG A 124 -10.01 -2.11 13.49
C ARG A 124 -10.88 -0.86 13.53
N GLY A 125 -11.08 -0.33 14.74
CA GLY A 125 -11.77 0.94 14.96
C GLY A 125 -13.30 0.81 15.06
N GLY A 126 -13.97 1.95 14.88
CA GLY A 126 -15.43 2.05 15.01
C GLY A 126 -16.18 1.68 13.72
N LYS A 127 -17.38 1.12 13.87
CA LYS A 127 -18.35 0.92 12.77
C LYS A 127 -19.57 1.82 12.98
N ARG A 128 -20.08 2.42 11.89
CA ARG A 128 -21.41 3.03 11.89
C ARG A 128 -22.47 1.93 12.01
N GLY A 129 -23.43 2.09 12.93
CA GLY A 129 -24.52 1.13 13.14
C GLY A 129 -24.26 0.06 14.21
N GLY A 130 -23.22 0.23 15.04
CA GLY A 130 -22.94 -0.68 16.17
C GLY A 130 -22.37 -2.04 15.74
N GLY A 131 -22.28 -2.96 16.69
CA GLY A 131 -21.73 -4.30 16.50
C GLY A 131 -21.08 -4.86 17.76
N ARG A 132 -20.69 -6.13 17.72
CA ARG A 132 -19.89 -6.73 18.79
C ARG A 132 -18.47 -6.20 18.70
N TYR A 133 -18.13 -5.31 19.62
CA TYR A 133 -16.78 -4.80 19.77
C TYR A 133 -15.91 -5.78 20.57
N VAL A 134 -14.62 -5.80 20.23
CA VAL A 134 -13.59 -6.59 20.92
C VAL A 134 -12.37 -5.72 21.15
N ASP A 135 -11.75 -5.88 22.32
CA ASP A 135 -10.42 -5.35 22.60
C ASP A 135 -9.37 -6.28 21.98
N VAL A 136 -8.30 -5.70 21.43
CA VAL A 136 -7.20 -6.42 20.78
C VAL A 136 -5.83 -5.97 21.29
N PHE A 137 -5.76 -5.32 22.45
CA PHE A 137 -4.51 -4.79 22.99
C PHE A 137 -3.45 -5.89 23.15
N GLN A 138 -3.82 -7.04 23.72
CA GLN A 138 -2.90 -8.16 23.90
C GLN A 138 -2.44 -8.75 22.56
N ARG A 139 -3.35 -8.85 21.57
CA ARG A 139 -3.02 -9.31 20.22
C ARG A 139 -2.00 -8.39 19.55
N ASP A 140 -2.23 -7.08 19.61
CA ASP A 140 -1.35 -6.08 19.01
C ASP A 140 0.04 -6.09 19.68
N ARG A 141 0.08 -6.22 21.01
CA ARG A 141 1.33 -6.36 21.77
C ARG A 141 2.12 -7.61 21.36
N VAL A 142 1.45 -8.76 21.24
CA VAL A 142 2.10 -10.00 20.79
C VAL A 142 2.64 -9.84 19.37
N ARG A 143 1.87 -9.27 18.45
CA ARG A 143 2.31 -9.05 17.06
C ARG A 143 3.52 -8.10 16.99
N ALA A 144 3.51 -7.01 17.77
CA ALA A 144 4.66 -6.11 17.87
C ALA A 144 5.92 -6.83 18.36
N LEU A 145 5.80 -7.68 19.40
CA LEU A 145 6.93 -8.47 19.90
C LEU A 145 7.45 -9.48 18.86
N GLN A 146 6.56 -10.13 18.11
CA GLN A 146 6.96 -11.04 17.02
C GLN A 146 7.78 -10.31 15.95
N LEU A 147 7.36 -9.10 15.54
CA LEU A 147 8.08 -8.29 14.56
C LEU A 147 9.47 -7.89 15.08
N MET A 148 9.57 -7.51 16.35
CA MET A 148 10.86 -7.17 16.96
C MET A 148 11.78 -8.40 17.10
N ALA A 149 11.23 -9.57 17.43
CA ALA A 149 11.97 -10.82 17.45
C ALA A 149 12.51 -11.19 16.05
N GLN A 150 11.71 -10.98 15.01
CA GLN A 150 12.13 -11.15 13.61
C GLN A 150 13.22 -10.14 13.19
N ALA A 151 13.15 -8.90 13.69
CA ALA A 151 14.12 -7.86 13.39
C ALA A 151 15.52 -8.12 14.00
N LEU A 152 15.57 -8.73 15.19
CA LEU A 152 16.81 -8.93 15.95
C LEU A 152 17.97 -9.60 15.17
N PRO A 153 17.78 -10.75 14.49
CA PRO A 153 18.87 -11.35 13.71
C PRO A 153 19.27 -10.53 12.47
N LEU A 154 18.42 -9.62 11.98
CA LEU A 154 18.71 -8.77 10.83
C LEU A 154 19.60 -7.59 11.23
N VAL A 155 19.32 -6.98 12.39
CA VAL A 155 20.17 -5.91 12.96
C VAL A 155 21.59 -6.41 13.16
N ARG A 156 21.76 -7.63 13.71
CA ARG A 156 23.09 -8.23 13.96
C ARG A 156 23.91 -8.49 12.69
N LYS A 157 23.28 -8.53 11.51
CA LYS A 157 23.94 -8.80 10.23
C LYS A 157 24.30 -7.52 9.47
N GLU A 158 23.77 -6.37 9.88
CA GLU A 158 24.09 -5.10 9.24
C GLU A 158 25.45 -4.62 9.75
N PRO A 159 26.41 -4.31 8.85
CA PRO A 159 27.67 -3.70 9.24
C PRO A 159 27.46 -2.27 9.74
N ASP A 160 28.35 -1.83 10.64
CA ASP A 160 28.38 -0.45 11.17
C ASP A 160 28.66 0.59 10.06
#